data_AF-A0A7X7DGM4-F1
#
_entry.id   AF-A0A7X7DGM4-F1
#
_cell.length_a   1.000
_cell.length_b   1.000
_cell.length_c   1.000
_cell.angle_alpha   90.00
_cell.angle_beta   90.00
_cell.angle_gamma   90.00
#
_symmetry.space_group_name_H-M   'P 1'
#
loop_
_entity.id
_entity.type
_entity.pdbx_description
1 polymer ?
#
loop_
_entity_poly.entity_id
_entity_poly.type
_entity_poly.pdbx_seq_one_letter_code
_entity_poly.pdbx_strand_id
1 'polypeptide(L)'
;MKVALKSFWCQIPDFNPMAILGFFVLADALAWLLYGFYTQDILTSRFFHIARDRGFGEIVQYPKFGVMIAVLVRARRQWPSRLVNAWLILFTVMLLDDAIGIHEAIGGWLLPEPSAHWRGLRLKDLAEAAAIAALEGGTFLYMAYCHFREPPAKRVFSWWFIAGLVPVIFSGLVLDIVRVPMLEAAGEMIAMTILLAVVLWRYRVRRDAPPVPAPGAHALPMTS
;
A
#
# COMPACT_ATOMS: atom_id res chain seq x y z
N MET A 1 22.02 19.19 17.68
CA MET A 1 21.02 18.17 17.26
C MET A 1 20.36 18.43 15.91
N LYS A 2 19.79 19.62 15.62
CA LYS A 2 19.10 19.89 14.32
C LYS A 2 19.99 19.75 13.07
N VAL A 3 21.27 20.09 13.18
CA VAL A 3 22.25 20.00 12.07
C VAL A 3 22.64 18.56 11.76
N ALA A 4 22.83 17.73 12.79
CA ALA A 4 23.20 16.32 12.66
C ALA A 4 22.08 15.47 12.05
N LEU A 5 20.80 15.72 12.41
CA LEU A 5 19.68 15.09 11.72
C LEU A 5 19.65 15.48 10.24
N LYS A 6 19.81 16.77 9.91
CA LYS A 6 19.78 17.22 8.50
C LYS A 6 20.86 16.52 7.66
N SER A 7 22.05 16.32 8.22
CA SER A 7 23.19 15.61 7.61
C SER A 7 22.92 14.13 7.37
N PHE A 8 22.39 13.39 8.36
CA PHE A 8 22.10 11.96 8.22
C PHE A 8 21.06 11.67 7.13
N TRP A 9 20.02 12.51 7.03
CA TRP A 9 18.94 12.31 6.06
C TRP A 9 19.27 12.83 4.64
N CYS A 10 20.27 13.71 4.50
CA CYS A 10 20.87 14.07 3.21
C CYS A 10 21.74 12.95 2.62
N GLN A 11 22.12 11.96 3.43
CA GLN A 11 22.92 10.81 3.01
C GLN A 11 22.07 9.60 2.60
N ILE A 12 20.74 9.64 2.74
CA ILE A 12 19.90 8.59 2.14
C ILE A 12 19.99 8.74 0.62
N PRO A 13 20.51 7.71 -0.09
CA PRO A 13 20.62 7.75 -1.54
C PRO A 13 19.29 8.14 -2.15
N ASP A 14 19.30 8.95 -3.20
CA ASP A 14 18.09 9.15 -3.98
C ASP A 14 17.59 7.77 -4.42
N PHE A 15 16.32 7.49 -4.11
CA PHE A 15 15.66 6.28 -4.57
C PHE A 15 15.80 6.20 -6.09
N ASN A 16 16.54 5.23 -6.60
CA ASN A 16 16.49 4.91 -8.02
C ASN A 16 15.19 4.11 -8.25
N PRO A 17 14.12 4.73 -8.75
CA PRO A 17 12.81 4.09 -8.81
C PRO A 17 12.83 2.85 -9.71
N MET A 18 13.69 2.84 -10.74
CA MET A 18 13.81 1.71 -11.64
C MET A 18 14.55 0.54 -10.99
N ALA A 19 15.59 0.81 -10.21
CA ALA A 19 16.30 -0.24 -9.47
C ALA A 19 15.39 -0.88 -8.41
N ILE A 20 14.61 -0.06 -7.69
CA ILE A 20 13.64 -0.54 -6.69
C ILE A 20 12.54 -1.36 -7.36
N LEU A 21 11.95 -0.84 -8.43
CA LEU A 21 10.90 -1.56 -9.16
C LEU A 21 11.44 -2.87 -9.74
N GLY A 22 12.63 -2.84 -10.34
CA GLY A 22 13.31 -4.03 -10.86
C GLY A 22 13.55 -5.08 -9.77
N PHE A 23 13.98 -4.66 -8.58
CA PHE A 23 14.14 -5.55 -7.43
C PHE A 23 12.82 -6.25 -7.06
N PHE A 24 11.71 -5.50 -6.94
CA PHE A 24 10.42 -6.10 -6.57
C PHE A 24 9.80 -6.95 -7.67
N VAL A 25 9.98 -6.61 -8.95
CA VAL A 25 9.58 -7.47 -10.07
C VAL A 25 10.35 -8.79 -10.03
N LEU A 26 11.66 -8.76 -9.73
CA LEU A 26 12.45 -9.98 -9.58
C LEU A 26 12.06 -10.77 -8.33
N ALA A 27 11.70 -10.11 -7.23
CA ALA A 27 11.19 -10.76 -6.03
C ALA A 27 9.85 -11.46 -6.27
N ASP A 28 8.93 -10.84 -7.02
CA ASP A 28 7.66 -11.44 -7.44
C ASP A 28 7.90 -12.66 -8.35
N ALA A 29 8.82 -12.53 -9.32
CA ALA A 29 9.20 -13.64 -10.19
C ALA A 29 9.82 -14.80 -9.39
N LEU A 30 10.64 -14.49 -8.38
CA LEU A 30 11.20 -15.48 -7.47
C LEU A 30 10.11 -16.17 -6.65
N ALA A 31 9.12 -15.44 -6.15
CA ALA A 31 7.99 -16.03 -5.43
C ALA A 31 7.21 -17.03 -6.30
N TRP A 32 6.95 -16.67 -7.56
CA TRP A 32 6.34 -17.57 -8.54
C TRP A 32 7.21 -18.79 -8.87
N LEU A 33 8.52 -18.61 -9.03
CA LEU A 33 9.44 -19.71 -9.29
C LEU A 33 9.47 -20.71 -8.12
N LEU A 34 9.55 -20.20 -6.89
CA LEU A 34 9.55 -21.02 -5.68
C LEU A 34 8.20 -21.73 -5.49
N TYR A 35 7.09 -21.07 -5.81
CA TYR A 35 5.78 -21.72 -5.86
C TYR A 35 5.76 -22.85 -6.91
N GLY A 36 6.32 -22.62 -8.10
CA GLY A 36 6.50 -23.65 -9.13
C GLY A 36 7.25 -24.88 -8.59
N PHE A 37 8.40 -24.67 -7.94
CA PHE A 37 9.15 -25.75 -7.29
C PHE A 37 8.37 -26.45 -6.18
N TYR A 38 7.59 -25.71 -5.40
CA TYR A 38 6.70 -26.29 -4.39
C TYR A 38 5.63 -27.20 -5.03
N THR A 39 5.00 -26.78 -6.13
CA THR A 39 3.97 -27.61 -6.81
C THR A 39 4.53 -28.85 -7.52
N GLN A 40 5.85 -28.93 -7.69
CA GLN A 40 6.55 -30.10 -8.26
C GLN A 40 7.22 -30.95 -7.18
N ASP A 41 6.88 -30.74 -5.90
CA ASP A 41 7.46 -31.43 -4.74
C ASP A 41 8.98 -31.30 -4.59
N ILE A 42 9.60 -30.32 -5.27
CA ILE A 42 11.03 -29.98 -5.11
C ILE A 42 11.24 -29.26 -3.77
N LEU A 43 10.29 -28.39 -3.40
CA LEU A 43 10.25 -27.74 -2.11
C LEU A 43 9.07 -28.29 -1.30
N THR A 44 9.33 -28.71 -0.07
CA THR A 44 8.31 -29.37 0.77
C THR A 44 7.62 -28.44 1.76
N SER A 45 8.21 -27.27 2.03
CA SER A 45 7.64 -26.32 2.99
C SER A 45 6.48 -25.55 2.38
N ARG A 46 5.33 -25.54 3.07
CA ARG A 46 4.17 -24.72 2.72
C ARG A 46 4.47 -23.23 2.69
N PHE A 47 5.59 -22.79 3.28
CA PHE A 47 6.08 -21.41 3.20
C PHE A 47 6.15 -20.86 1.76
N PHE A 48 6.44 -21.73 0.78
CA PHE A 48 6.54 -21.34 -0.63
C PHE A 48 5.20 -21.38 -1.39
N HIS A 49 4.12 -21.77 -0.72
CA HIS A 49 2.79 -21.66 -1.27
C HIS A 49 2.38 -20.18 -1.31
N ILE A 50 2.03 -19.65 -2.48
CA ILE A 50 1.82 -18.21 -2.65
C ILE A 50 0.59 -17.69 -1.90
N ALA A 51 -0.47 -18.48 -1.81
CA ALA A 51 -1.71 -18.14 -1.09
C ALA A 51 -1.69 -18.61 0.37
N ARG A 52 -0.52 -18.62 1.00
CA ARG A 52 -0.39 -18.96 2.40
C ARG A 52 -0.15 -17.69 3.20
N ASP A 53 -0.94 -17.53 4.25
CA ASP A 53 -0.77 -16.52 5.29
C ASP A 53 0.65 -16.56 5.86
N ARG A 54 1.31 -15.40 5.86
CA ARG A 54 2.70 -15.18 6.27
C ARG A 54 3.70 -16.07 5.50
N GLY A 55 3.32 -16.48 4.29
CA GLY A 55 4.16 -17.19 3.35
C GLY A 55 5.16 -16.25 2.67
N PHE A 56 6.00 -16.83 1.82
CA PHE A 56 7.00 -16.07 1.08
C PHE A 56 6.38 -14.96 0.20
N GLY A 57 5.20 -15.23 -0.38
CA GLY A 57 4.45 -14.26 -1.18
C GLY A 57 4.18 -12.96 -0.42
N GLU A 58 3.54 -13.04 0.75
CA GLU A 58 3.27 -11.88 1.61
C GLU A 58 4.53 -11.19 2.13
N ILE A 59 5.56 -11.96 2.50
CA ILE A 59 6.83 -11.39 2.97
C ILE A 59 7.49 -10.52 1.88
N VAL A 60 7.25 -10.80 0.60
CA VAL A 60 7.70 -9.95 -0.51
C VAL A 60 6.84 -8.66 -0.62
N GLN A 61 5.59 -8.68 -0.15
CA GLN A 61 4.69 -7.52 -0.17
C GLN A 61 5.01 -6.50 0.93
N TYR A 62 5.35 -6.93 2.16
CA TYR A 62 5.59 -6.00 3.28
C TYR A 62 6.65 -4.93 2.98
N PRO A 63 7.81 -5.25 2.36
CA PRO A 63 8.79 -4.23 2.00
C PRO A 63 8.30 -3.26 0.93
N LYS A 64 7.34 -3.64 0.06
CA LYS A 64 6.71 -2.71 -0.91
C LYS A 64 5.97 -1.61 -0.16
N PHE A 65 5.15 -1.98 0.84
CA PHE A 65 4.55 -1.00 1.75
C PHE A 65 5.60 -0.16 2.46
N GLY A 66 6.65 -0.78 3.00
CA GLY A 66 7.76 -0.08 3.66
C GLY A 66 8.39 1.01 2.77
N VAL A 67 8.61 0.71 1.48
CA VAL A 67 9.12 1.68 0.51
C VAL A 67 8.10 2.79 0.24
N MET A 68 6.82 2.46 0.04
CA MET A 68 5.76 3.48 -0.16
C MET A 68 5.66 4.44 1.04
N ILE A 69 5.72 3.90 2.26
CA ILE A 69 5.76 4.67 3.51
C ILE A 69 7.01 5.55 3.56
N ALA A 70 8.19 5.02 3.26
CA ALA A 70 9.44 5.79 3.25
C ALA A 70 9.39 6.95 2.24
N VAL A 71 8.83 6.71 1.06
CA VAL A 71 8.59 7.73 0.03
C VAL A 71 7.65 8.81 0.56
N LEU A 72 6.54 8.45 1.20
CA LEU A 72 5.58 9.40 1.77
C LEU A 72 6.17 10.21 2.94
N VAL A 73 7.00 9.60 3.79
CA VAL A 73 7.73 10.32 4.85
C VAL A 73 8.66 11.37 4.25
N ARG A 74 9.35 11.05 3.14
CA ARG A 74 10.20 12.01 2.42
C ARG A 74 9.36 13.09 1.75
N ALA A 75 8.25 12.72 1.10
CA ALA A 75 7.32 13.65 0.47
C ALA A 75 6.72 14.64 1.48
N ARG A 76 6.37 14.19 2.68
CA ARG A 76 5.85 15.04 3.77
C ARG A 76 6.81 16.19 4.12
N ARG A 77 8.11 15.96 4.05
CA ARG A 77 9.14 16.96 4.37
C ARG A 77 9.33 17.96 3.23
N GLN A 78 9.11 17.56 1.98
CA GLN A 78 9.30 18.40 0.80
C GLN A 78 8.03 19.17 0.43
N TRP A 79 6.85 18.53 0.53
CA TRP A 79 5.55 19.10 0.18
C TRP A 79 4.54 18.80 1.31
N PRO A 80 4.62 19.51 2.44
CA PRO A 80 3.73 19.26 3.56
C PRO A 80 2.26 19.45 3.14
N SER A 81 1.46 18.40 3.35
CA SER A 81 0.04 18.37 3.03
C SER A 81 -0.66 17.39 3.97
N ARG A 82 -1.91 17.71 4.33
CA ARG A 82 -2.75 16.81 5.13
C ARG A 82 -3.02 15.51 4.36
N LEU A 83 -3.12 15.59 3.04
CA LEU A 83 -3.31 14.44 2.16
C LEU A 83 -2.12 13.48 2.16
N VAL A 84 -0.88 13.99 2.16
CA VAL A 84 0.31 13.14 2.28
C VAL A 84 0.33 12.41 3.62
N ASN A 85 -0.04 13.10 4.71
CA ASN A 85 -0.15 12.46 6.03
C ASN A 85 -1.27 11.40 6.05
N ALA A 86 -2.40 11.64 5.40
CA ALA A 86 -3.49 10.69 5.37
C ALA A 86 -3.13 9.42 4.58
N TRP A 87 -2.45 9.54 3.44
CA TRP A 87 -1.87 8.39 2.72
C TRP A 87 -0.85 7.63 3.56
N LEU A 88 0.01 8.36 4.30
CA LEU A 88 0.98 7.74 5.20
C LEU A 88 0.28 6.91 6.28
N ILE A 89 -0.78 7.44 6.88
CA ILE A 89 -1.59 6.72 7.88
C ILE A 89 -2.22 5.48 7.25
N LEU A 90 -2.90 5.62 6.10
CA LEU A 90 -3.54 4.50 5.41
C LEU A 90 -2.56 3.35 5.12
N PHE A 91 -1.43 3.62 4.43
CA PHE A 91 -0.46 2.57 4.13
C PHE A 91 0.23 1.98 5.36
N THR A 92 0.38 2.77 6.43
CA THR A 92 0.92 2.24 7.69
C THR A 92 -0.08 1.30 8.35
N VAL A 93 -1.37 1.67 8.37
CA VAL A 93 -2.42 0.81 8.93
C VAL A 93 -2.54 -0.48 8.12
N MET A 94 -2.56 -0.41 6.79
CA MET A 94 -2.60 -1.60 5.93
C MET A 94 -1.42 -2.54 6.20
N LEU A 95 -0.19 -2.01 6.22
CA LEU A 95 0.99 -2.82 6.53
C LEU A 95 0.92 -3.48 7.92
N LEU A 96 0.46 -2.74 8.93
CA LEU A 96 0.37 -3.27 10.29
C LEU A 96 -0.73 -4.32 10.42
N ASP A 97 -1.86 -4.09 9.75
CA ASP A 97 -2.96 -5.04 9.71
C ASP A 97 -2.51 -6.36 9.07
N ASP A 98 -1.96 -6.28 7.86
CA ASP A 98 -1.45 -7.41 7.07
C ASP A 98 -0.32 -8.18 7.79
N ALA A 99 0.67 -7.48 8.35
CA ALA A 99 1.81 -8.14 8.98
C ALA A 99 1.49 -8.81 10.34
N ILE A 100 0.48 -8.30 11.07
CA ILE A 100 0.17 -8.74 12.44
C ILE A 100 -1.14 -9.57 12.48
N GLY A 101 -2.00 -9.45 11.47
CA GLY A 101 -3.34 -10.05 11.43
C GLY A 101 -4.30 -9.36 12.38
N ILE A 102 -4.38 -8.02 12.36
CA ILE A 102 -5.25 -7.28 13.31
C ILE A 102 -6.72 -7.61 13.01
N HIS A 103 -7.12 -7.62 11.74
CA HIS A 103 -8.48 -7.97 11.34
C HIS A 103 -8.84 -9.43 11.65
N GLU A 104 -7.89 -10.37 11.53
CA GLU A 104 -8.07 -11.77 11.93
C GLU A 104 -8.34 -11.87 13.44
N ALA A 105 -7.55 -11.14 14.24
CA ALA A 105 -7.69 -11.14 15.70
C ALA A 105 -9.03 -10.54 16.14
N ILE A 106 -9.45 -9.43 15.51
CA ILE A 106 -10.75 -8.81 15.78
C ILE A 106 -11.88 -9.74 15.33
N GLY A 107 -11.80 -10.32 14.14
CA GLY A 107 -12.81 -11.24 13.60
C GLY A 107 -12.97 -12.48 14.49
N GLY A 108 -11.86 -13.08 14.91
CA GLY A 108 -11.85 -14.20 15.86
C GLY A 108 -12.39 -13.85 17.24
N TRP A 109 -12.19 -12.62 17.72
CA TRP A 109 -12.79 -12.16 18.97
C TRP A 109 -14.31 -11.93 18.85
N LEU A 110 -14.77 -11.36 17.74
CA LEU A 110 -16.20 -11.09 17.50
C LEU A 110 -17.01 -12.37 17.33
N LEU A 111 -16.48 -13.34 16.57
CA LEU A 111 -17.17 -14.59 16.24
C LEU A 111 -16.21 -15.79 16.39
N PRO A 112 -16.00 -16.26 17.63
CA PRO A 112 -15.05 -17.33 17.92
C PRO A 112 -15.51 -18.71 17.44
N GLU A 113 -16.80 -18.88 17.13
CA GLU A 113 -17.36 -20.18 16.69
C GLU A 113 -17.01 -20.48 15.22
N PRO A 114 -16.13 -21.47 14.94
CA PRO A 114 -15.65 -21.75 13.58
C PRO A 114 -16.72 -22.37 12.67
N SER A 115 -17.79 -22.91 13.25
CA SER A 115 -18.83 -23.68 12.54
C SER A 115 -20.05 -22.85 12.14
N ALA A 116 -20.16 -21.60 12.55
CA ALA A 116 -21.33 -20.78 12.26
C ALA A 116 -21.29 -20.26 10.80
N HIS A 117 -22.36 -20.48 10.05
CA HIS A 117 -22.47 -20.10 8.65
C HIS A 117 -23.75 -19.29 8.39
N TRP A 118 -23.66 -18.32 7.48
CA TRP A 118 -24.82 -17.58 6.96
C TRP A 118 -24.75 -17.55 5.44
N ARG A 119 -25.78 -18.10 4.78
CA ARG A 119 -25.86 -18.18 3.31
C ARG A 119 -24.60 -18.79 2.64
N GLY A 120 -23.96 -19.76 3.31
CA GLY A 120 -22.76 -20.44 2.81
C GLY A 120 -21.42 -19.77 3.13
N LEU A 121 -21.44 -18.55 3.69
CA LEU A 121 -20.27 -17.84 4.19
C LEU A 121 -20.02 -18.21 5.65
N ARG A 122 -18.76 -18.39 6.05
CA ARG A 122 -18.44 -18.55 7.47
C ARG A 122 -18.64 -17.19 8.12
N LEU A 123 -19.26 -17.18 9.31
CA LEU A 123 -19.48 -15.94 10.03
C LEU A 123 -18.15 -15.29 10.44
N LYS A 124 -17.11 -16.08 10.73
CA LYS A 124 -15.74 -15.59 10.96
C LYS A 124 -15.22 -14.74 9.80
N ASP A 125 -15.30 -15.23 8.56
CA ASP A 125 -14.88 -14.49 7.36
C ASP A 125 -15.63 -13.14 7.25
N LEU A 126 -16.92 -13.13 7.58
CA LEU A 126 -17.74 -11.91 7.58
C LEU A 126 -17.29 -10.90 8.66
N ALA A 127 -16.89 -11.40 9.83
CA ALA A 127 -16.38 -10.57 10.92
C ALA A 127 -14.98 -10.02 10.61
N GLU A 128 -14.13 -10.80 9.95
CA GLU A 128 -12.82 -10.38 9.46
C GLU A 128 -12.98 -9.27 8.40
N ALA A 129 -13.84 -9.48 7.40
CA ALA A 129 -14.15 -8.46 6.40
C ALA A 129 -14.73 -7.17 7.03
N ALA A 130 -15.57 -7.30 8.06
CA ALA A 130 -16.09 -6.14 8.80
C ALA A 130 -14.98 -5.43 9.59
N ALA A 131 -14.02 -6.16 10.16
CA ALA A 131 -12.87 -5.60 10.85
C ALA A 131 -11.95 -4.83 9.88
N ILE A 132 -11.63 -5.40 8.72
CA ILE A 132 -10.89 -4.72 7.63
C ILE A 132 -11.63 -3.44 7.23
N ALA A 133 -12.93 -3.54 6.94
CA ALA A 133 -13.73 -2.40 6.51
C ALA A 133 -13.77 -1.27 7.57
N ALA A 134 -13.80 -1.61 8.85
CA ALA A 134 -13.75 -0.63 9.93
C ALA A 134 -12.36 0.01 10.09
N LEU A 135 -11.30 -0.81 10.10
CA LEU A 135 -9.93 -0.38 10.34
C LEU A 135 -9.35 0.33 9.12
N GLU A 136 -9.13 -0.41 8.03
CA GLU A 136 -8.55 0.12 6.80
C GLU A 136 -9.53 1.06 6.10
N GLY A 137 -10.80 0.65 5.98
CA GLY A 137 -11.84 1.48 5.37
C GLY A 137 -12.06 2.80 6.13
N GLY A 138 -11.95 2.79 7.47
CA GLY A 138 -11.97 4.01 8.28
C GLY A 138 -10.82 4.97 7.95
N THR A 139 -9.59 4.44 7.80
CA THR A 139 -8.45 5.26 7.39
C THR A 139 -8.53 5.71 5.93
N PHE A 140 -9.12 4.91 5.05
CA PHE A 140 -9.41 5.28 3.67
C PHE A 140 -10.43 6.43 3.61
N LEU A 141 -11.49 6.39 4.41
CA LEU A 141 -12.47 7.49 4.51
C LEU A 141 -11.82 8.77 5.06
N TYR A 142 -10.90 8.66 6.01
CA TYR A 142 -10.11 9.81 6.47
C TYR A 142 -9.21 10.38 5.36
N MET A 143 -8.57 9.51 4.57
CA MET A 143 -7.82 9.91 3.38
C MET A 143 -8.71 10.60 2.35
N ALA A 144 -9.89 10.06 2.06
CA ALA A 144 -10.87 10.66 1.15
C ALA A 144 -11.34 12.03 1.66
N TYR A 145 -11.63 12.17 2.96
CA TYR A 145 -11.94 13.46 3.58
C TYR A 145 -10.82 14.48 3.34
N CYS A 146 -9.57 14.10 3.59
CA CYS A 146 -8.41 14.96 3.36
C CYS A 146 -8.21 15.29 1.87
N HIS A 147 -8.47 14.32 0.97
CA HIS A 147 -8.44 14.52 -0.47
C HIS A 147 -9.40 15.64 -0.87
N PHE A 148 -10.67 15.57 -0.44
CA PHE A 148 -11.67 16.58 -0.78
C PHE A 148 -11.49 17.92 -0.06
N ARG A 149 -10.53 18.05 0.86
CA ARG A 149 -10.21 19.32 1.55
C ARG A 149 -8.98 20.05 1.00
N GLU A 150 -8.05 19.38 0.31
CA GLU A 150 -6.87 20.04 -0.28
C GLU A 150 -7.19 20.75 -1.60
N PRO A 151 -6.41 21.72 -2.11
CA PRO A 151 -6.67 22.30 -3.43
C PRO A 151 -6.51 21.29 -4.58
N PRO A 152 -7.22 21.43 -5.72
CA PRO A 152 -7.12 20.50 -6.86
C PRO A 152 -5.68 20.20 -7.32
N ALA A 153 -4.81 21.22 -7.33
CA ALA A 153 -3.40 21.09 -7.68
C ALA A 153 -2.63 20.07 -6.83
N LYS A 154 -3.08 19.82 -5.59
CA LYS A 154 -2.52 18.80 -4.68
C LYS A 154 -3.26 17.47 -4.74
N ARG A 155 -4.46 17.39 -5.32
CA ARG A 155 -5.24 16.15 -5.39
C ARG A 155 -4.83 15.25 -6.55
N VAL A 156 -4.23 15.81 -7.60
CA VAL A 156 -3.90 15.09 -8.84
C VAL A 156 -3.10 13.82 -8.58
N PHE A 157 -2.15 13.83 -7.64
CA PHE A 157 -1.35 12.63 -7.34
C PHE A 157 -2.17 11.55 -6.61
N SER A 158 -3.15 11.94 -5.81
CA SER A 158 -3.95 11.02 -5.00
C SER A 158 -4.91 10.19 -5.83
N TRP A 159 -5.37 10.69 -6.98
CA TRP A 159 -6.18 9.90 -7.91
C TRP A 159 -5.41 8.71 -8.48
N TRP A 160 -4.11 8.88 -8.74
CA TRP A 160 -3.26 7.78 -9.17
C TRP A 160 -3.06 6.73 -8.09
N PHE A 161 -2.93 7.17 -6.83
CA PHE A 161 -2.79 6.26 -5.70
C PHE A 161 -4.09 5.47 -5.50
N ILE A 162 -5.25 6.12 -5.61
CA ILE A 162 -6.56 5.45 -5.59
C ILE A 162 -6.66 4.44 -6.73
N ALA A 163 -6.31 4.84 -7.95
CA ALA A 163 -6.36 3.96 -9.11
C ALA A 163 -5.44 2.74 -8.96
N GLY A 164 -4.26 2.89 -8.35
CA GLY A 164 -3.37 1.78 -8.04
C GLY A 164 -3.83 0.92 -6.86
N LEU A 165 -4.57 1.49 -5.91
CA LEU A 165 -5.10 0.79 -4.74
C LEU A 165 -6.34 -0.06 -5.07
N VAL A 166 -7.14 0.34 -6.06
CA VAL A 166 -8.34 -0.40 -6.47
C VAL A 166 -8.04 -1.87 -6.82
N PRO A 167 -7.02 -2.20 -7.64
CA PRO A 167 -6.63 -3.58 -7.88
C PRO A 167 -6.21 -4.34 -6.61
N VAL A 168 -5.55 -3.68 -5.67
CA VAL A 168 -5.14 -4.30 -4.39
C VAL A 168 -6.38 -4.68 -3.57
N ILE A 169 -7.31 -3.74 -3.38
CA ILE A 169 -8.56 -3.99 -2.65
C ILE A 169 -9.40 -5.06 -3.35
N PHE A 170 -9.47 -5.01 -4.68
CA PHE A 170 -10.19 -6.03 -5.44
C PHE A 170 -9.59 -7.42 -5.19
N SER A 171 -8.27 -7.55 -5.24
CA SER A 171 -7.62 -8.82 -4.98
C SER A 171 -7.79 -9.27 -3.52
N GLY A 172 -7.42 -8.46 -2.53
CA GLY A 172 -7.42 -8.86 -1.12
C GLY A 172 -8.76 -8.93 -0.41
N LEU A 173 -9.81 -8.36 -1.00
CA LEU A 173 -11.15 -8.39 -0.38
C LEU A 173 -12.17 -9.13 -1.25
N VAL A 174 -12.24 -8.78 -2.54
CA VAL A 174 -13.31 -9.34 -3.40
C VAL A 174 -13.00 -10.79 -3.76
N LEU A 175 -11.75 -11.10 -4.13
CA LEU A 175 -11.37 -12.46 -4.50
C LEU A 175 -11.35 -13.43 -3.29
N ASP A 176 -11.02 -12.92 -2.10
CA ASP A 176 -11.13 -13.68 -0.84
C ASP A 176 -12.60 -14.07 -0.56
N ILE A 177 -13.53 -13.10 -0.62
CA ILE A 177 -14.97 -13.35 -0.40
C ILE A 177 -15.52 -14.40 -1.38
N VAL A 178 -15.09 -14.40 -2.64
CA VAL A 178 -15.50 -15.41 -3.63
C VAL A 178 -14.68 -16.71 -3.57
N ARG A 179 -13.74 -16.81 -2.62
CA ARG A 179 -12.93 -18.00 -2.30
C ARG A 179 -12.05 -18.48 -3.45
N VAL A 180 -11.28 -17.56 -4.05
CA VAL A 180 -10.32 -17.88 -5.12
C VAL A 180 -8.89 -17.53 -4.66
N PRO A 181 -8.34 -18.23 -3.65
CA PRO A 181 -7.14 -17.80 -2.91
C PRO A 181 -5.89 -17.70 -3.77
N MET A 182 -5.77 -18.52 -4.83
CA MET A 182 -4.67 -18.41 -5.77
C MET A 182 -4.71 -17.13 -6.60
N LEU A 183 -5.90 -16.73 -7.07
CA LEU A 183 -6.05 -15.54 -7.89
C LEU A 183 -5.96 -14.27 -7.05
N GLU A 184 -6.46 -14.32 -5.83
CA GLU A 184 -6.26 -13.33 -4.78
C GLU A 184 -4.78 -13.05 -4.57
N ALA A 185 -4.02 -14.03 -4.07
CA ALA A 185 -2.61 -13.83 -3.73
C ALA A 185 -1.74 -13.42 -4.93
N ALA A 186 -2.00 -14.02 -6.10
CA ALA A 186 -1.37 -13.62 -7.36
C ALA A 186 -1.70 -12.17 -7.74
N GLY A 187 -2.97 -11.81 -7.66
CA GLY A 187 -3.49 -10.51 -8.02
C GLY A 187 -2.97 -9.42 -7.11
N GLU A 188 -2.97 -9.64 -5.79
CA GLU A 188 -2.43 -8.72 -4.79
C GLU A 188 -0.96 -8.44 -5.04
N MET A 189 -0.14 -9.48 -5.24
CA MET A 189 1.30 -9.33 -5.42
C MET A 189 1.61 -8.44 -6.64
N ILE A 190 0.91 -8.67 -7.75
CA ILE A 190 1.00 -7.86 -8.97
C ILE A 190 0.48 -6.44 -8.74
N ALA A 191 -0.71 -6.31 -8.13
CA ALA A 191 -1.35 -5.04 -7.83
C ALA A 191 -0.47 -4.15 -6.93
N MET A 192 0.17 -4.74 -5.93
CA MET A 192 1.11 -4.07 -5.02
C MET A 192 2.35 -3.57 -5.75
N THR A 193 2.87 -4.33 -6.72
CA THR A 193 3.99 -3.87 -7.55
C THR A 193 3.58 -2.73 -8.48
N ILE A 194 2.36 -2.78 -9.03
CA ILE A 194 1.78 -1.68 -9.82
C ILE A 194 1.60 -0.43 -8.95
N LEU A 195 1.02 -0.57 -7.76
CA LEU A 195 0.82 0.54 -6.82
C LEU A 195 2.16 1.16 -6.41
N LEU A 196 3.16 0.34 -6.10
CA LEU A 196 4.52 0.81 -5.81
C LEU A 196 5.10 1.60 -7.00
N ALA A 197 4.98 1.08 -8.22
CA ALA A 197 5.43 1.76 -9.43
C ALA A 197 4.76 3.13 -9.59
N VAL A 198 3.44 3.20 -9.35
CA VAL A 198 2.67 4.46 -9.36
C VAL A 198 3.20 5.44 -8.30
N VAL A 199 3.39 4.98 -7.06
CA VAL A 199 3.90 5.83 -5.96
C VAL A 199 5.28 6.39 -6.30
N LEU A 200 6.21 5.55 -6.76
CA LEU A 200 7.56 5.95 -7.14
C LEU A 200 7.56 6.93 -8.31
N TRP A 201 6.78 6.65 -9.36
CA TRP A 201 6.67 7.52 -10.54
C TRP A 201 6.09 8.88 -10.18
N ARG A 202 4.97 8.92 -9.44
CA ARG A 202 4.32 10.17 -9.04
C ARG A 202 5.19 10.99 -8.09
N TYR A 203 5.90 10.35 -7.18
CA TYR A 203 6.87 11.02 -6.32
C TYR A 203 7.98 11.68 -7.14
N ARG A 204 8.57 10.96 -8.11
CA ARG A 204 9.60 11.51 -9.00
C ARG A 204 9.08 12.71 -9.80
N VAL A 205 7.94 12.57 -10.47
CA VAL A 205 7.33 13.66 -11.26
C VAL A 205 7.07 14.89 -10.39
N ARG A 206 6.61 14.71 -9.15
CA ARG A 206 6.38 15.84 -8.24
C ARG A 206 7.67 16.48 -7.75
N ARG A 207 8.72 15.68 -7.50
CA ARG A 207 10.04 16.17 -7.08
C ARG A 207 10.70 17.03 -8.12
N ASP A 208 10.58 16.62 -9.38
CA ASP A 208 11.23 17.28 -10.49
C ASP A 208 10.38 18.47 -11.02
N ALA A 209 9.17 18.70 -10.48
CA ALA A 209 8.30 19.80 -10.87
C ALA A 209 8.68 21.13 -10.19
N PRO A 210 8.46 22.29 -10.86
CA PRO A 210 8.67 23.60 -10.25
C PRO A 210 7.80 23.80 -8.99
N PRO A 211 8.23 24.67 -8.05
CA PRO A 211 7.41 25.05 -6.90
C PRO A 211 6.05 25.57 -7.37
N VAL A 212 4.97 25.13 -6.71
CA VAL A 212 3.65 25.72 -6.96
C VAL A 212 3.69 27.16 -6.43
N PRO A 213 3.42 28.19 -7.25
CA PRO A 213 3.40 29.57 -6.79
C PRO A 213 2.45 29.73 -5.61
N ALA A 214 2.84 30.53 -4.62
CA ALA A 214 1.95 30.85 -3.52
C ALA A 214 0.66 31.52 -4.06
N PRO A 215 -0.52 31.21 -3.50
CA PRO A 215 -1.75 31.90 -3.87
C PRO A 215 -1.54 33.41 -3.68
N GLY A 216 -1.70 34.19 -4.75
CA GLY A 216 -1.50 35.65 -4.74
C GLY A 216 -0.21 36.17 -5.42
N ALA A 217 0.68 35.28 -5.89
CA ALA A 217 1.82 35.69 -6.73
C ALA A 217 1.38 35.94 -8.19
N HIS A 218 0.41 36.81 -8.40
CA HIS A 218 0.26 37.44 -9.70
C HIS A 218 1.36 38.49 -9.82
N ALA A 219 2.18 38.37 -10.86
CA ALA A 219 3.16 39.38 -11.22
C ALA A 219 2.43 40.74 -11.27
N LEU A 220 2.93 41.70 -10.48
CA LEU A 220 2.50 43.08 -10.61
C LEU A 220 2.65 43.45 -12.10
N PRO A 221 1.61 44.01 -12.74
CA PRO A 221 1.76 44.50 -14.10
C PRO A 221 2.91 45.51 -14.09
N MET A 222 3.93 45.25 -14.89
CA MET A 222 5.00 46.21 -15.14
C MET A 222 4.34 47.39 -15.85
N THR A 223 3.94 48.40 -15.08
CA THR A 223 3.53 49.69 -15.61
C THR A 223 4.78 50.37 -16.14
N SER A 224 4.93 50.37 -17.47
CA SER A 224 5.81 51.27 -18.22
C SER A 224 5.32 52.71 -18.13
#